data_AF-I8A6V4-F1
#
_entry.id   AF-I8A6V4-F1
#
_cell.length_a   1.000
_cell.length_b   1.000
_cell.length_c   1.000
_cell.angle_alpha   90.00
_cell.angle_beta   90.00
_cell.angle_gamma   90.00
#
_symmetry.space_group_name_H-M   'P 1'
#
loop_
_entity.id
_entity.type
_entity.pdbx_description
1 polymer ?
#
loop_
_entity_poly.entity_id
_entity_poly.type
_entity_poly.pdbx_seq_one_letter_code
_entity_poly.pdbx_strand_id
1 'polypeptide(L)'
;MGAHGGSYSIYNALAIAAGDLPPDFRPDFKNSEPTFNFPWQPAWADKDKIVSMDPYGHDIVNQFRDELNAGWDIRPTMAVTRANMKLAEIGEAVRDGQLDVDGSIVVDSSGEVRVTKVAVEPVWYLPGVADRFGVSEPILRRTLFEHTGGSYPELITRPDLKVFLPPIGGLTVYIFGPPERVSDENVKLALISTMSVMEVMSSSLISVHAGHIWRSVSGKRSAKPRTEAVELLSISERKVVLWARSSSTLCTTPASVVVTRQTSTLRGLRTSLV
;
A
#
# COMPACT_ATOMS: atom_id res chain seq x y z
N MET A 1 0.06 3.66 -19.20
CA MET A 1 0.11 2.25 -19.68
C MET A 1 -0.92 1.42 -18.91
N GLY A 2 -1.63 0.48 -19.55
CA GLY A 2 -2.59 -0.43 -18.89
C GLY A 2 -4.07 0.02 -18.91
N ALA A 3 -4.97 -0.89 -18.52
CA ALA A 3 -6.39 -0.57 -18.29
C ALA A 3 -6.51 0.18 -16.95
N HIS A 4 -6.96 1.43 -17.02
CA HIS A 4 -6.51 2.51 -16.15
C HIS A 4 -7.53 2.87 -15.05
N GLY A 5 -6.98 3.32 -13.92
CA GLY A 5 -7.72 4.01 -12.89
C GLY A 5 -7.16 3.92 -11.48
N GLY A 6 -6.65 2.74 -11.09
CA GLY A 6 -6.21 2.48 -9.71
C GLY A 6 -7.27 2.85 -8.67
N SER A 7 -6.86 2.94 -7.41
CA SER A 7 -7.77 3.30 -6.30
C SER A 7 -8.33 4.73 -6.41
N TYR A 8 -7.65 5.63 -7.14
CA TYR A 8 -8.01 7.05 -7.24
C TYR A 8 -8.84 7.44 -8.48
N SER A 9 -9.15 6.50 -9.37
CA SER A 9 -9.93 6.75 -10.60
C SER A 9 -11.22 7.51 -10.37
N ILE A 10 -11.97 7.10 -9.35
CA ILE A 10 -13.26 7.70 -9.03
C ILE A 10 -13.09 9.15 -8.59
N TYR A 11 -12.08 9.44 -7.76
CA TYR A 11 -11.79 10.81 -7.34
C TYR A 11 -11.33 11.68 -8.51
N ASN A 12 -10.52 11.14 -9.42
CA ASN A 12 -10.10 11.84 -10.63
C ASN A 12 -11.31 12.16 -11.53
N ALA A 13 -12.23 11.21 -11.73
CA ALA A 13 -13.44 11.43 -12.50
C ALA A 13 -14.34 12.51 -11.87
N LEU A 14 -14.47 12.52 -10.55
CA LEU A 14 -15.21 13.55 -9.82
C LEU A 14 -14.57 14.94 -9.96
N ALA A 15 -13.25 15.04 -9.87
CA ALA A 15 -12.53 16.31 -10.06
C ALA A 15 -12.73 16.87 -11.47
N ILE A 16 -12.70 16.02 -12.50
CA ILE A 16 -13.01 16.42 -13.88
C ILE A 16 -14.46 16.87 -14.02
N ALA A 17 -15.41 16.12 -13.44
CA ALA A 17 -16.83 16.46 -13.50
C ALA A 17 -17.15 17.78 -12.76
N ALA A 18 -16.44 18.08 -11.67
CA ALA A 18 -16.55 19.33 -10.93
C ALA A 18 -15.92 20.53 -11.66
N GLY A 19 -15.10 20.29 -12.69
CA GLY A 19 -14.34 21.32 -13.41
C GLY A 19 -13.04 21.74 -12.70
N ASP A 20 -12.66 21.05 -11.61
CA ASP A 20 -11.42 21.30 -10.87
C ASP A 20 -10.18 20.77 -11.60
N LEU A 21 -10.37 19.82 -12.54
CA LEU A 21 -9.31 19.23 -13.33
C LEU A 21 -9.68 19.16 -14.82
N PRO A 22 -8.82 19.57 -15.76
CA PRO A 22 -9.11 19.44 -17.19
C PRO A 22 -9.13 17.96 -17.60
N PRO A 23 -9.98 17.54 -18.57
CA PRO A 23 -10.08 16.15 -19.02
C PRO A 23 -8.77 15.56 -19.58
N ASP A 24 -7.93 16.41 -20.15
CA ASP A 24 -6.63 16.07 -20.74
C ASP A 24 -5.45 16.38 -19.81
N PHE A 25 -5.72 16.56 -18.50
CA PHE A 25 -4.69 16.84 -17.50
C PHE A 25 -3.56 15.82 -17.55
N ARG A 26 -2.34 16.33 -17.71
CA ARG A 26 -1.10 15.57 -17.57
C ARG A 26 -0.38 16.01 -16.30
N PRO A 27 -0.12 15.09 -15.35
CA PRO A 27 0.67 15.41 -14.16
C PRO A 27 2.09 15.86 -14.54
N ASP A 28 2.63 16.82 -13.79
CA ASP A 28 4.06 17.16 -13.82
C ASP A 28 4.79 16.31 -12.78
N PHE A 29 5.82 15.58 -13.23
CA PHE A 29 6.64 14.70 -12.39
C PHE A 29 7.98 15.33 -11.97
N LYS A 30 8.17 16.64 -12.22
CA LYS A 30 9.36 17.34 -11.75
C LYS A 30 9.47 17.24 -10.22
N ASN A 31 10.64 16.84 -9.72
CA ASN A 31 10.93 16.62 -8.30
C ASN A 31 10.05 15.53 -7.65
N SER A 32 9.54 14.57 -8.42
CA SER A 32 8.84 13.40 -7.89
C SER A 32 9.76 12.19 -7.71
N GLU A 33 11.09 12.36 -7.80
CA GLU A 33 12.04 11.27 -7.53
C GLU A 33 11.92 10.80 -6.06
N PRO A 34 12.14 9.51 -5.78
CA PRO A 34 12.01 8.99 -4.43
C PRO A 34 13.07 9.60 -3.50
N THR A 35 12.69 9.80 -2.23
CA THR A 35 13.58 10.37 -1.20
C THR A 35 14.75 9.46 -0.78
N PHE A 36 14.77 8.23 -1.31
CA PHE A 36 15.75 7.19 -1.06
C PHE A 36 15.96 6.38 -2.34
N ASN A 37 17.19 5.92 -2.56
CA ASN A 37 17.53 5.09 -3.71
C ASN A 37 17.65 3.62 -3.26
N PHE A 38 16.70 2.79 -3.66
CA PHE A 38 16.73 1.37 -3.36
C PHE A 38 17.63 0.63 -4.35
N PRO A 39 18.53 -0.26 -3.88
CA PRO A 39 19.31 -1.08 -4.78
C PRO A 39 18.38 -2.01 -5.58
N TRP A 40 18.61 -2.07 -6.88
CA TRP A 40 17.88 -2.97 -7.77
C TRP A 40 18.02 -4.43 -7.29
N GLN A 41 16.92 -5.18 -7.36
CA GLN A 41 16.88 -6.58 -6.96
C GLN A 41 16.63 -7.50 -8.16
N PRO A 42 17.31 -8.66 -8.27
CA PRO A 42 17.08 -9.63 -9.35
C PRO A 42 15.62 -10.06 -9.52
N ALA A 43 14.86 -10.10 -8.43
CA ALA A 43 13.44 -10.45 -8.46
C ALA A 43 12.57 -9.44 -9.23
N TRP A 44 13.03 -8.20 -9.46
CA TRP A 44 12.27 -7.17 -10.18
C TRP A 44 12.23 -7.40 -11.69
N ALA A 45 13.20 -8.12 -12.25
CA ALA A 45 13.18 -8.52 -13.67
C ALA A 45 12.46 -9.85 -13.92
N ASP A 46 12.09 -10.57 -12.86
CA ASP A 46 11.40 -11.84 -12.98
C ASP A 46 9.89 -11.62 -13.04
N LYS A 47 9.35 -11.75 -14.26
CA LYS A 47 7.92 -11.57 -14.57
C LYS A 47 6.98 -12.50 -13.81
N ASP A 48 7.49 -13.59 -13.24
CA ASP A 48 6.68 -14.60 -12.55
C ASP A 48 6.71 -14.40 -11.02
N LYS A 49 7.70 -13.65 -10.51
CA LYS A 49 7.84 -13.35 -9.07
C LYS A 49 6.96 -12.21 -8.58
N ILE A 50 6.88 -11.11 -9.31
CA ILE A 50 6.09 -9.93 -8.93
C ILE A 50 4.98 -9.71 -9.97
N VAL A 51 3.75 -10.13 -9.64
CA VAL A 51 2.61 -10.06 -10.59
C VAL A 51 1.50 -9.11 -10.15
N SER A 52 1.57 -8.57 -8.93
CA SER A 52 0.52 -7.73 -8.31
C SER A 52 1.01 -6.36 -7.84
N MET A 53 2.24 -6.00 -8.20
CA MET A 53 2.89 -4.73 -7.88
C MET A 53 3.84 -4.37 -9.02
N ASP A 54 4.05 -3.07 -9.24
CA ASP A 54 5.06 -2.55 -10.15
C ASP A 54 6.36 -2.25 -9.39
N PRO A 55 7.45 -3.00 -9.63
CA PRO A 55 8.71 -2.79 -8.92
C PRO A 55 9.41 -1.47 -9.30
N TYR A 56 9.10 -0.88 -10.46
CA TYR A 56 9.74 0.35 -10.95
C TYR A 56 8.89 1.60 -10.68
N GLY A 57 7.67 1.42 -10.18
CA GLY A 57 6.68 2.48 -10.00
C GLY A 57 7.04 3.60 -9.03
N HIS A 58 8.16 3.46 -8.31
CA HIS A 58 8.68 4.45 -7.37
C HIS A 58 9.63 5.48 -8.01
N ASP A 59 10.19 5.20 -9.20
CA ASP A 59 11.19 6.06 -9.85
C ASP A 59 10.99 6.12 -11.38
N ILE A 60 9.77 6.50 -11.80
CA ILE A 60 9.45 6.51 -13.24
C ILE A 60 10.27 7.53 -14.05
N VAL A 61 10.75 8.60 -13.40
CA VAL A 61 11.48 9.70 -14.04
C VAL A 61 12.87 9.25 -14.51
N ASN A 62 13.52 8.38 -13.74
CA ASN A 62 14.82 7.82 -14.13
C ASN A 62 14.66 6.55 -14.94
N GLN A 63 13.72 5.67 -14.59
CA GLN A 63 13.56 4.37 -15.24
C GLN A 63 12.92 4.44 -16.63
N PHE A 64 12.08 5.45 -16.90
CA PHE A 64 11.31 5.59 -18.14
C PHE A 64 11.47 6.98 -18.79
N ARG A 65 12.65 7.58 -18.64
CA ARG A 65 12.92 8.95 -19.13
C ARG A 65 12.67 9.09 -20.63
N ASP A 66 13.11 8.13 -21.42
CA ASP A 66 13.02 8.19 -22.87
C ASP A 66 11.57 8.03 -23.35
N GLU A 67 10.80 7.15 -22.71
CA GLU A 67 9.37 6.95 -22.97
C GLU A 67 8.54 8.16 -22.56
N LEU A 68 8.85 8.76 -21.40
CA LEU A 68 8.23 10.02 -20.96
C LEU A 68 8.49 11.15 -21.97
N ASN A 69 9.74 11.27 -22.46
CA ASN A 69 10.12 12.23 -23.50
C ASN A 69 9.45 11.94 -24.85
N ALA A 70 9.19 10.66 -25.16
CA ALA A 70 8.40 10.23 -26.32
C ALA A 70 6.90 10.48 -26.15
N GLY A 71 6.46 11.04 -25.01
CA GLY A 71 5.09 11.45 -24.75
C GLY A 71 4.18 10.34 -24.19
N TRP A 72 4.74 9.21 -23.77
CA TRP A 72 3.99 8.11 -23.17
C TRP A 72 3.37 8.52 -21.84
N ASP A 73 2.11 8.13 -21.59
CA ASP A 73 1.48 8.32 -20.28
C ASP A 73 1.91 7.20 -19.33
N ILE A 74 2.95 7.49 -18.55
CA ILE A 74 3.52 6.64 -17.51
C ILE A 74 3.34 7.38 -16.19
N ARG A 75 2.68 6.74 -15.22
CA ARG A 75 2.36 7.36 -13.92
C ARG A 75 2.97 6.53 -12.81
N PRO A 76 3.47 7.16 -11.74
CA PRO A 76 4.02 6.44 -10.60
C PRO A 76 2.91 5.65 -9.91
N THR A 77 3.27 4.46 -9.44
CA THR A 77 2.38 3.56 -8.69
C THR A 77 2.89 3.32 -7.28
N MET A 78 4.02 3.94 -6.93
CA MET A 78 4.61 3.90 -5.59
C MET A 78 5.16 5.27 -5.21
N ALA A 79 4.91 5.69 -3.97
CA ALA A 79 5.43 6.93 -3.41
C ALA A 79 6.26 6.65 -2.16
N VAL A 80 7.51 7.12 -2.15
CA VAL A 80 8.46 6.91 -1.06
C VAL A 80 8.78 8.26 -0.41
N THR A 81 8.32 8.46 0.82
CA THR A 81 8.48 9.71 1.57
C THR A 81 9.10 9.50 2.94
N ARG A 82 9.72 10.55 3.47
CA ARG A 82 10.08 10.63 4.88
C ARG A 82 8.86 11.12 5.66
N ALA A 83 8.56 10.47 6.77
CA ALA A 83 7.46 10.87 7.63
C ALA A 83 7.89 10.80 9.09
N ASN A 84 7.29 11.66 9.90
CA ASN A 84 7.27 11.50 11.34
C ASN A 84 5.89 10.97 11.74
N MET A 85 5.85 10.03 12.67
CA MET A 85 4.60 9.51 13.20
C MET A 85 4.66 9.37 14.71
N LYS A 86 3.51 9.55 15.35
CA LYS A 86 3.33 9.26 16.78
C LYS A 86 2.45 8.05 16.92
N LEU A 87 2.95 7.07 17.66
CA LEU A 87 2.25 5.84 18.00
C LEU A 87 2.12 5.83 19.52
N ALA A 88 0.89 5.66 20.02
CA ALA A 88 0.63 5.71 21.45
C ALA A 88 1.50 4.69 22.20
N GLU A 89 1.67 3.51 21.61
CA GLU A 89 2.47 2.41 22.14
C GLU A 89 3.96 2.76 22.25
N ILE A 90 4.48 3.56 21.32
CA ILE A 90 5.89 4.01 21.36
C ILE A 90 6.07 5.08 22.44
N GLY A 91 5.12 6.02 22.55
CA GLY A 91 5.13 7.01 23.63
C GLY A 91 5.05 6.37 25.02
N GLU A 92 4.21 5.34 25.18
CA GLU A 92 4.12 4.56 26.42
C GLU A 92 5.41 3.80 26.71
N ALA A 93 5.98 3.12 25.72
CA ALA A 93 7.24 2.39 25.87
C ALA A 93 8.42 3.29 26.28
N VAL A 94 8.51 4.48 25.70
CA VAL A 94 9.53 5.47 26.07
C VAL A 94 9.30 5.97 27.50
N ARG A 95 8.06 6.28 27.87
CA ARG A 95 7.71 6.72 29.23
C ARG A 95 8.02 5.66 30.29
N ASP A 96 7.78 4.39 29.96
CA ASP A 96 7.96 3.25 30.86
C ASP A 96 9.42 2.75 30.85
N GLY A 97 10.33 3.40 30.11
CA GLY A 97 11.75 3.08 30.05
C GLY A 97 12.08 1.79 29.29
N GLN A 98 11.16 1.31 28.44
CA GLN A 98 11.33 0.11 27.61
C GLN A 98 12.01 0.40 26.27
N LEU A 99 11.97 1.66 25.82
CA LEU A 99 12.56 2.12 24.58
C LEU A 99 13.33 3.42 24.81
N ASP A 100 14.59 3.44 24.42
CA ASP A 100 15.44 4.62 24.55
C ASP A 100 15.18 5.62 23.42
N VAL A 101 15.36 6.91 23.72
CA VAL A 101 15.34 7.99 22.73
C VAL A 101 16.73 8.09 22.11
N ASP A 102 16.86 7.65 20.86
CA ASP A 102 18.15 7.67 20.12
C ASP A 102 18.37 8.97 19.31
N GLY A 103 17.34 9.83 19.17
CA GLY A 103 17.37 11.07 18.39
C GLY A 103 17.40 10.88 16.87
N SER A 104 17.45 9.64 16.40
CA SER A 104 17.58 9.22 15.00
C SER A 104 16.28 8.59 14.46
N ILE A 105 15.85 7.47 15.05
CA ILE A 105 14.59 6.76 14.80
C ILE A 105 13.57 7.27 15.80
N VAL A 106 13.82 7.14 17.11
CA VAL A 106 12.97 7.72 18.17
C VAL A 106 13.47 9.12 18.48
N VAL A 107 12.71 10.13 18.07
CA VAL A 107 13.17 11.53 18.02
C VAL A 107 13.19 12.16 19.41
N ASP A 108 12.14 11.93 20.19
CA ASP A 108 11.93 12.61 21.46
C ASP A 108 11.19 11.73 22.47
N SER A 109 11.07 12.25 23.70
CA SER A 109 10.37 11.58 24.81
C SER A 109 8.85 11.48 24.63
N SER A 110 8.28 12.12 23.59
CA SER A 110 6.87 11.97 23.24
C SER A 110 6.59 10.70 22.44
N GLY A 111 7.64 9.96 22.04
CA GLY A 111 7.53 8.77 21.19
C GLY A 111 7.29 9.10 19.72
N GLU A 112 7.73 10.28 19.26
CA GLU A 112 7.77 10.57 17.83
C GLU A 112 8.84 9.72 17.15
N VAL A 113 8.48 9.11 16.02
CA VAL A 113 9.35 8.21 15.28
C VAL A 113 9.52 8.67 13.84
N ARG A 114 10.77 8.72 13.36
CA ARG A 114 11.07 8.94 11.93
C ARG A 114 10.99 7.62 11.19
N VAL A 115 10.25 7.64 10.10
CA VAL A 115 10.04 6.47 9.25
C VAL A 115 10.18 6.83 7.78
N THR A 116 10.56 5.84 6.99
CA THR A 116 10.33 5.87 5.54
C THR A 116 8.97 5.28 5.27
N LYS A 117 8.07 6.04 4.67
CA LYS A 117 6.74 5.60 4.28
C LYS A 117 6.74 5.27 2.79
N VAL A 118 6.27 4.08 2.46
CA VAL A 118 6.09 3.61 1.08
C VAL A 118 4.61 3.34 0.88
N ALA A 119 3.94 4.13 0.03
CA ALA A 119 2.57 3.86 -0.42
C ALA A 119 2.63 3.18 -1.79
N VAL A 120 1.92 2.07 -1.96
CA VAL A 120 1.97 1.20 -3.13
C VAL A 120 0.57 0.97 -3.66
N GLU A 121 0.36 1.26 -4.93
CA GLU A 121 -0.85 0.91 -5.66
C GLU A 121 -0.75 -0.50 -6.26
N PRO A 122 -1.87 -1.24 -6.34
CA PRO A 122 -1.90 -2.56 -6.95
C PRO A 122 -1.75 -2.45 -8.47
N VAL A 123 -0.79 -3.19 -9.03
CA VAL A 123 -0.56 -3.27 -10.48
C VAL A 123 -0.48 -4.73 -10.89
N TRP A 124 -1.47 -5.19 -11.65
CA TRP A 124 -1.60 -6.60 -12.00
C TRP A 124 -1.03 -6.87 -13.38
N TYR A 125 -0.06 -7.78 -13.45
CA TYR A 125 0.35 -8.43 -14.67
C TYR A 125 -0.61 -9.60 -14.94
N LEU A 126 -1.56 -9.40 -15.86
CA LEU A 126 -2.70 -10.30 -16.06
C LEU A 126 -2.32 -11.76 -16.35
N PRO A 127 -1.29 -12.07 -17.16
CA PRO A 127 -0.84 -13.45 -17.34
C PRO A 127 -0.39 -14.09 -16.02
N GLY A 128 0.46 -13.40 -15.25
CA GLY A 128 0.95 -13.93 -13.97
C GLY A 128 -0.13 -14.07 -12.90
N VAL A 129 -1.13 -13.18 -12.89
CA VAL A 129 -2.30 -13.33 -12.01
C VAL A 129 -3.13 -14.55 -12.43
N ALA A 130 -3.37 -14.75 -13.72
CA ALA A 130 -4.13 -15.89 -14.23
C ALA A 130 -3.46 -17.22 -13.85
N ASP A 131 -2.13 -17.30 -14.00
CA ASP A 131 -1.33 -18.47 -13.62
C ASP A 131 -1.44 -18.76 -12.11
N ARG A 132 -1.42 -17.75 -11.24
CA ARG A 132 -1.59 -17.93 -9.78
C ARG A 132 -2.98 -18.43 -9.37
N PHE A 133 -4.00 -18.10 -10.16
CA PHE A 133 -5.36 -18.63 -9.98
C PHE A 133 -5.61 -19.95 -10.71
N GLY A 134 -4.64 -20.45 -11.51
CA GLY A 134 -4.81 -21.68 -12.28
C GLY A 134 -5.86 -21.57 -13.39
N VAL A 135 -6.07 -20.37 -13.94
CA VAL A 135 -7.04 -20.11 -15.01
C VAL A 135 -6.32 -19.51 -16.22
N SER A 136 -6.95 -19.57 -17.40
CA SER A 136 -6.41 -18.88 -18.58
C SER A 136 -6.64 -17.37 -18.50
N GLU A 137 -5.72 -16.58 -19.07
CA GLU A 137 -5.83 -15.11 -19.15
C GLU A 137 -7.18 -14.63 -19.74
N PRO A 138 -7.73 -15.23 -20.83
CA PRO A 138 -9.03 -14.83 -21.36
C PRO A 138 -10.19 -15.08 -20.38
N ILE A 139 -10.16 -16.19 -19.65
CA ILE A 139 -11.18 -16.49 -18.63
C ILE A 139 -11.10 -15.45 -17.51
N LEU A 140 -9.90 -15.19 -16.98
CA LEU A 140 -9.70 -14.17 -15.94
C LEU A 140 -10.26 -12.81 -16.37
N ARG A 141 -9.90 -12.33 -17.55
CA ARG A 141 -10.35 -11.04 -18.11
C ARG A 141 -11.87 -10.98 -18.23
N ARG A 142 -12.47 -12.03 -18.78
CA ARG A 142 -13.93 -12.11 -18.96
C ARG A 142 -14.65 -12.10 -17.62
N THR A 143 -14.20 -12.90 -16.67
CA THR A 143 -14.77 -12.95 -15.32
C THR A 143 -14.64 -11.60 -14.62
N LEU A 144 -13.48 -10.94 -14.70
CA LEU A 144 -13.29 -9.59 -14.14
C LEU A 144 -14.27 -8.58 -14.78
N PHE A 145 -14.43 -8.59 -16.10
CA PHE A 145 -15.37 -7.70 -16.79
C PHE A 145 -16.82 -7.96 -16.37
N GLU A 146 -17.29 -9.21 -16.44
CA GLU A 146 -18.67 -9.59 -16.15
C GLU A 146 -19.05 -9.32 -14.68
N HIS A 147 -18.16 -9.67 -13.73
CA HIS A 147 -18.44 -9.53 -12.31
C HIS A 147 -18.12 -8.14 -11.73
N THR A 148 -17.55 -7.24 -12.52
CA THR A 148 -17.45 -5.80 -12.18
C THR A 148 -18.53 -4.95 -12.86
N GLY A 149 -19.59 -5.58 -13.39
CA GLY A 149 -20.68 -4.88 -14.05
C GLY A 149 -20.29 -4.22 -15.37
N GLY A 150 -19.25 -4.72 -16.03
CA GLY A 150 -18.76 -4.19 -17.30
C GLY A 150 -17.89 -2.93 -17.17
N SER A 151 -17.34 -2.64 -15.98
CA SER A 151 -16.60 -1.41 -15.69
C SER A 151 -15.29 -1.23 -16.46
N TYR A 152 -14.74 -2.32 -17.04
CA TYR A 152 -13.43 -2.33 -17.70
C TYR A 152 -13.50 -2.99 -19.08
N PRO A 153 -14.11 -2.34 -20.10
CA PRO A 153 -14.27 -2.91 -21.43
C PRO A 153 -12.94 -3.27 -22.10
N GLU A 154 -11.84 -2.58 -21.76
CA GLU A 154 -10.49 -2.84 -22.27
C GLU A 154 -9.97 -4.23 -21.93
N LEU A 155 -10.47 -4.87 -20.87
CA LEU A 155 -10.12 -6.26 -20.55
C LEU A 155 -10.52 -7.22 -21.68
N ILE A 156 -11.57 -6.87 -22.44
CA ILE A 156 -12.07 -7.62 -23.59
C ILE A 156 -11.57 -7.05 -24.92
N THR A 157 -11.69 -5.73 -25.09
CA THR A 157 -11.44 -5.07 -26.39
C THR A 157 -9.95 -4.86 -26.68
N ARG A 158 -9.09 -4.92 -25.65
CA ARG A 158 -7.64 -4.68 -25.74
C ARG A 158 -6.84 -5.83 -25.11
N PRO A 159 -6.81 -7.02 -25.75
CA PRO A 159 -6.06 -8.19 -25.25
C PRO A 159 -4.52 -7.98 -25.26
N ASP A 160 -4.06 -6.96 -25.99
CA ASP A 160 -2.67 -6.50 -26.00
C ASP A 160 -2.25 -5.83 -24.68
N LEU A 161 -3.19 -5.25 -23.92
CA LEU A 161 -2.90 -4.64 -22.62
C LEU A 161 -2.72 -5.71 -21.54
N LYS A 162 -1.47 -6.06 -21.21
CA LYS A 162 -1.16 -7.08 -20.19
C LYS A 162 -1.18 -6.58 -18.74
N VAL A 163 -1.37 -5.27 -18.54
CA VAL A 163 -1.34 -4.64 -17.22
C VAL A 163 -2.71 -4.05 -16.88
N PHE A 164 -3.18 -4.30 -15.65
CA PHE A 164 -4.43 -3.80 -15.10
C PHE A 164 -4.21 -3.20 -13.71
N LEU A 165 -4.79 -2.02 -13.43
CA LEU A 165 -4.71 -1.38 -12.12
C LEU A 165 -6.10 -1.43 -11.46
N PRO A 166 -6.41 -2.50 -10.69
CA PRO A 166 -7.72 -2.65 -10.07
C PRO A 166 -7.97 -1.53 -9.03
N PRO A 167 -9.22 -1.04 -8.88
CA PRO A 167 -9.58 -0.02 -7.88
C PRO A 167 -9.73 -0.64 -6.49
N ILE A 168 -8.73 -1.38 -6.03
CA ILE A 168 -8.71 -2.00 -4.71
C ILE A 168 -7.74 -1.25 -3.80
N GLY A 169 -7.84 -1.52 -2.50
CA GLY A 169 -6.96 -0.93 -1.50
C GLY A 169 -5.48 -1.19 -1.79
N GLY A 170 -4.67 -0.13 -1.75
CA GLY A 170 -3.21 -0.23 -1.86
C GLY A 170 -2.56 -0.73 -0.56
N LEU A 171 -1.23 -0.84 -0.59
CA LEU A 171 -0.41 -1.21 0.56
C LEU A 171 0.35 0.03 1.06
N THR A 172 0.52 0.17 2.37
CA THR A 172 1.48 1.11 2.94
C THR A 172 2.49 0.35 3.80
N VAL A 173 3.77 0.61 3.60
CA VAL A 173 4.87 0.08 4.41
C VAL A 173 5.54 1.23 5.15
N TYR A 174 5.73 1.09 6.45
CA TYR A 174 6.57 1.96 7.26
C TYR A 174 7.86 1.22 7.57
N ILE A 175 8.98 1.84 7.23
CA ILE A 175 10.33 1.32 7.47
C ILE A 175 10.95 2.15 8.59
N PHE A 176 11.27 1.49 9.69
CA PHE A 176 11.99 2.06 10.81
C PHE A 176 13.49 1.73 10.64
N GLY A 177 14.33 2.76 10.62
CA GLY A 177 15.75 2.64 10.30
C GLY A 177 16.07 2.86 8.81
N PRO A 178 17.31 2.54 8.39
CA PRO A 178 17.79 2.83 7.03
C PRO A 178 17.13 1.93 5.97
N PRO A 179 16.34 2.49 5.01
CA PRO A 179 15.63 1.68 4.02
C PRO A 179 16.55 0.97 3.01
N GLU A 180 17.77 1.47 2.80
CA GLU A 180 18.75 0.86 1.88
C GLU A 180 19.25 -0.50 2.38
N ARG A 181 19.11 -0.77 3.68
CA ARG A 181 19.53 -2.02 4.32
C ARG A 181 18.48 -3.12 4.29
N VAL A 182 17.29 -2.85 3.74
CA VAL A 182 16.19 -3.84 3.70
C VAL A 182 16.58 -5.10 2.93
N SER A 183 17.44 -4.99 1.92
CA SER A 183 17.92 -6.14 1.13
C SER A 183 19.25 -6.73 1.63
N ASP A 184 19.84 -6.20 2.71
CA ASP A 184 21.12 -6.68 3.23
C ASP A 184 20.92 -7.90 4.12
N GLU A 185 21.44 -9.05 3.69
CA GLU A 185 21.34 -10.32 4.41
C GLU A 185 22.06 -10.31 5.77
N ASN A 186 22.98 -9.36 6.00
CA ASN A 186 23.70 -9.22 7.26
C ASN A 186 22.91 -8.44 8.32
N VAL A 187 21.78 -7.84 7.94
CA VAL A 187 20.94 -7.02 8.80
C VAL A 187 19.73 -7.83 9.25
N LYS A 188 19.43 -7.76 10.55
CA LYS A 188 18.26 -8.46 11.09
C LYS A 188 17.00 -7.66 10.75
N LEU A 189 16.11 -8.28 9.98
CA LEU A 189 14.81 -7.70 9.63
C LEU A 189 13.72 -8.19 10.58
N ALA A 190 12.80 -7.30 10.91
CA ALA A 190 11.55 -7.67 11.58
C ALA A 190 10.36 -7.17 10.77
N LEU A 191 9.41 -8.04 10.46
CA LEU A 191 8.20 -7.68 9.72
C LEU A 191 6.98 -7.82 10.62
N ILE A 192 6.21 -6.75 10.70
CA ILE A 192 4.90 -6.69 11.33
C ILE A 192 3.89 -6.48 10.22
N SER A 193 2.93 -7.39 10.09
CA SER A 193 1.89 -7.32 9.08
C SER A 193 0.52 -7.38 9.75
N THR A 194 -0.31 -6.37 9.53
CA THR A 194 -1.71 -6.38 9.93
C THR A 194 -2.56 -6.61 8.69
N MET A 195 -2.70 -7.87 8.28
CA MET A 195 -3.57 -8.26 7.16
C MET A 195 -4.93 -8.74 7.66
N SER A 196 -5.98 -8.32 6.96
CA SER A 196 -7.36 -8.79 7.15
C SER A 196 -7.53 -10.24 6.65
N VAL A 197 -8.50 -10.98 7.18
CA VAL A 197 -8.82 -12.36 6.74
C VAL A 197 -9.24 -12.41 5.26
N MET A 198 -9.84 -11.34 4.71
CA MET A 198 -10.13 -11.25 3.27
C MET A 198 -8.86 -11.09 2.43
N GLU A 199 -7.76 -10.58 3.00
CA GLU A 199 -6.47 -10.45 2.31
C GLU A 199 -5.66 -11.74 2.30
N VAL A 200 -5.97 -12.71 3.18
CA VAL A 200 -5.36 -14.04 3.14
C VAL A 200 -5.70 -14.76 1.81
N MET A 201 -6.87 -14.49 1.20
CA MET A 201 -7.19 -15.02 -0.13
C MET A 201 -6.41 -14.32 -1.26
N SER A 202 -5.97 -13.07 -1.04
CA SER A 202 -5.06 -12.34 -1.94
C SER A 202 -3.59 -12.66 -1.69
N SER A 203 -3.23 -13.25 -0.53
CA SER A 203 -1.84 -13.59 -0.22
C SER A 203 -1.25 -14.69 -1.13
N SER A 204 -2.09 -15.48 -1.79
CA SER A 204 -1.71 -16.34 -2.94
C SER A 204 -1.12 -15.54 -4.11
N LEU A 205 -1.48 -14.25 -4.25
CA LEU A 205 -0.96 -13.31 -5.24
C LEU A 205 0.29 -12.55 -4.78
N ILE A 206 0.80 -12.77 -3.56
CA ILE A 206 1.97 -12.05 -3.01
C ILE A 206 3.12 -13.02 -2.69
N SER A 207 3.15 -14.23 -3.27
CA SER A 207 4.20 -15.23 -2.97
C SER A 207 5.61 -14.71 -3.33
N VAL A 208 6.30 -14.15 -2.35
CA VAL A 208 7.74 -13.89 -2.37
C VAL A 208 8.40 -15.17 -1.87
N HIS A 209 9.00 -15.92 -2.79
CA HIS A 209 9.89 -17.03 -2.45
C HIS A 209 11.16 -16.47 -1.79
N ALA A 210 11.15 -16.36 -0.45
CA ALA A 210 12.36 -16.21 0.34
C ALA A 210 12.44 -17.37 1.32
N GLY A 211 13.25 -18.38 1.00
CA GLY A 211 13.64 -19.38 1.97
C GLY A 211 14.55 -18.72 2.99
N HIS A 212 14.01 -18.37 4.17
CA HIS A 212 14.65 -18.41 5.49
C HIS A 212 13.69 -17.79 6.52
N ILE A 213 13.71 -18.39 7.71
CA ILE A 213 12.81 -18.27 8.88
C ILE A 213 12.01 -16.94 8.98
N TRP A 214 10.85 -16.93 8.33
CA TRP A 214 9.79 -15.96 8.59
C TRP A 214 9.10 -16.30 9.91
N ARG A 215 9.19 -15.44 10.91
CA ARG A 215 8.16 -15.41 11.96
C ARG A 215 7.02 -14.53 11.49
N SER A 216 6.14 -15.09 10.67
CA SER A 216 4.81 -14.52 10.46
C SER A 216 4.04 -14.68 11.77
N VAL A 217 3.87 -13.59 12.52
CA VAL A 217 2.89 -13.57 13.62
C VAL A 217 1.51 -13.35 13.00
N SER A 218 0.92 -14.41 12.46
CA SER A 218 -0.49 -14.42 12.08
C SER A 218 -1.33 -14.56 13.35
N GLY A 219 -1.50 -13.46 14.09
CA GLY A 219 -2.33 -13.44 15.29
C GLY A 219 -3.81 -13.57 14.92
N LYS A 220 -4.41 -14.75 15.18
CA LYS A 220 -5.87 -14.85 15.41
C LYS A 220 -6.25 -13.75 16.40
N ARG A 221 -7.27 -12.93 16.09
CA ARG A 221 -7.85 -11.86 16.93
C ARG A 221 -7.56 -12.09 18.42
N SER A 222 -6.43 -11.57 18.85
CA SER A 222 -5.97 -11.47 20.22
C SER A 222 -5.49 -10.05 20.33
N ALA A 223 -5.84 -9.36 21.40
CA ALA A 223 -5.60 -7.93 21.60
C ALA A 223 -4.11 -7.54 21.73
N LYS A 224 -3.17 -8.29 21.14
CA LYS A 224 -1.73 -8.17 21.31
C LYS A 224 -0.87 -7.94 20.03
N PRO A 225 -1.31 -7.28 18.95
CA PRO A 225 -0.35 -6.69 18.00
C PRO A 225 0.44 -5.51 18.63
N ARG A 226 0.07 -5.08 19.85
CA ARG A 226 0.45 -3.83 20.52
C ARG A 226 1.78 -3.87 21.29
N THR A 227 2.24 -5.04 21.73
CA THR A 227 3.50 -5.19 22.50
C THR A 227 4.70 -5.52 21.60
N GLU A 228 4.44 -6.07 20.41
CA GLU A 228 5.47 -6.59 19.50
C GLU A 228 6.25 -5.48 18.77
N ALA A 229 5.61 -4.34 18.48
CA ALA A 229 6.29 -3.19 17.87
C ALA A 229 7.35 -2.58 18.80
N VAL A 230 7.03 -2.50 20.10
CA VAL A 230 7.93 -2.00 21.14
C VAL A 230 9.12 -2.93 21.32
N GLU A 231 8.87 -4.24 21.43
CA GLU A 231 9.93 -5.24 21.60
C GLU A 231 10.87 -5.28 20.39
N LEU A 232 10.39 -5.04 19.18
CA LEU A 232 11.23 -5.04 17.97
C LEU A 232 12.05 -3.75 17.78
N LEU A 233 11.51 -2.60 18.19
CA LEU A 233 12.24 -1.32 18.18
C LEU A 233 13.26 -1.22 19.31
N SER A 234 13.02 -1.88 20.44
CA SER A 234 13.95 -2.00 21.58
C SER A 234 15.26 -2.72 21.21
N ILE A 235 15.27 -3.55 20.16
CA ILE A 235 16.41 -4.40 19.84
C ILE A 235 17.32 -3.76 18.77
N SER A 236 18.23 -2.88 19.22
CA SER A 236 19.51 -2.51 18.57
C SER A 236 19.48 -1.78 17.21
N GLU A 237 20.36 -0.78 17.06
CA GLU A 237 20.69 0.00 15.84
C GLU A 237 21.07 -0.81 14.58
N ARG A 238 21.12 -2.15 14.65
CA ARG A 238 21.41 -3.06 13.52
C ARG A 238 20.18 -3.76 12.95
N LYS A 239 18.98 -3.24 13.22
CA LYS A 239 17.71 -3.79 12.71
C LYS A 239 16.97 -2.81 11.82
N VAL A 240 16.27 -3.37 10.84
CA VAL A 240 15.24 -2.65 10.09
C VAL A 240 13.90 -3.29 10.42
N VAL A 241 12.95 -2.48 10.89
CA VAL A 241 11.58 -2.95 11.17
C VAL A 241 10.68 -2.48 10.04
N LEU A 242 9.94 -3.41 9.46
CA LEU A 242 8.93 -3.17 8.43
C LEU A 242 7.56 -3.34 9.06
N TRP A 243 6.72 -2.31 8.95
CA TRP A 243 5.31 -2.41 9.30
C TRP A 243 4.45 -2.22 8.05
N ALA A 244 3.85 -3.31 7.60
CA ALA A 244 2.95 -3.34 6.45
C ALA A 244 1.49 -3.23 6.91
N ARG A 245 0.77 -2.28 6.33
CA ARG A 245 -0.67 -2.09 6.51
C ARG A 245 -1.36 -2.06 5.15
N SER A 246 -2.32 -2.93 4.94
CA SER A 246 -3.21 -2.82 3.79
C SER A 246 -4.21 -1.68 3.99
N SER A 247 -4.42 -0.90 2.93
CA SER A 247 -5.39 0.18 2.87
C SER A 247 -6.70 -0.35 2.29
N SER A 248 -7.26 -1.40 2.87
CA SER A 248 -8.64 -1.76 2.59
C SER A 248 -9.55 -0.73 3.25
N THR A 249 -9.88 0.34 2.50
CA THR A 249 -10.87 1.35 2.90
C THR A 249 -12.28 0.78 2.79
N LEU A 250 -12.55 -0.36 3.42
CA LEU A 250 -13.88 -0.68 3.91
C LEU A 250 -13.86 -0.33 5.38
N CYS A 251 -14.38 0.86 5.67
CA CYS A 251 -14.81 1.25 6.99
C CYS A 251 -15.83 0.21 7.49
N THR A 252 -15.34 -0.81 8.19
CA THR A 252 -16.14 -1.62 9.10
C THR A 252 -15.56 -1.42 10.50
N THR A 253 -15.67 -0.20 11.02
CA THR A 253 -16.09 -0.10 12.41
C THR A 253 -17.45 -0.80 12.48
N PRO A 254 -17.66 -1.84 13.31
CA PRO A 254 -18.96 -1.92 13.93
C PRO A 254 -19.05 -0.63 14.71
N ALA A 255 -19.87 0.31 14.22
CA ALA A 255 -20.41 1.33 15.10
C ALA A 255 -21.18 0.56 16.16
N SER A 256 -20.50 0.17 17.23
CA SER A 256 -21.10 0.01 18.53
C SER A 256 -21.67 1.38 18.83
N VAL A 257 -22.96 1.49 18.52
CA VAL A 257 -23.89 2.46 19.02
C VAL A 257 -23.67 2.56 20.53
N VAL A 258 -22.79 3.46 20.96
CA VAL A 258 -22.82 4.02 22.29
C VAL A 258 -23.51 5.36 22.11
N VAL A 259 -24.84 5.27 22.12
CA VAL A 259 -25.70 6.43 22.40
C VAL A 259 -25.37 6.85 23.83
N THR A 260 -24.45 7.80 23.98
CA THR A 260 -24.45 8.65 25.16
C THR A 260 -25.71 9.49 25.06
N ARG A 261 -26.69 9.20 25.93
CA ARG A 261 -27.82 10.07 26.23
C ARG A 261 -27.29 11.48 26.51
N GLN A 262 -27.40 12.36 25.54
CA GLN A 262 -27.49 13.80 25.79
C GLN A 262 -28.94 14.18 25.52
N THR A 263 -29.68 14.34 26.60
CA THR A 263 -30.98 14.99 26.64
C THR A 263 -30.80 16.45 26.25
N SER A 264 -31.16 16.80 25.01
CA SER A 264 -31.58 18.15 24.68
C SER A 264 -32.49 18.11 23.45
N THR A 265 -33.76 18.30 23.74
CA THR A 265 -34.85 18.75 22.88
C THR A 265 -34.40 19.50 21.62
N LEU A 266 -34.78 19.01 20.44
CA LEU A 266 -35.23 19.85 19.32
C LEU A 266 -36.01 18.97 18.32
N ARG A 267 -37.31 19.27 18.27
CA ARG A 267 -38.29 18.70 17.34
C ARG A 267 -38.05 19.24 15.93
N GLY A 268 -38.33 18.38 14.95
CA GLY A 268 -38.87 18.82 13.66
C GLY A 268 -37.85 18.92 12.53
N LEU A 269 -37.87 17.91 11.65
CA LEU A 269 -37.91 18.03 10.19
C LEU A 269 -37.85 16.62 9.59
N ARG A 270 -39.04 16.03 9.41
CA ARG A 270 -39.30 14.95 8.45
C ARG A 270 -39.66 15.60 7.09
N THR A 271 -39.64 14.79 6.03
CA THR A 271 -40.03 15.06 4.62
C THR A 271 -38.97 15.84 3.82
N SER A 272 -38.50 15.44 2.64
CA SER A 272 -38.91 14.45 1.63
C SER A 272 -37.70 14.14 0.74
N LEU A 273 -37.61 12.95 0.13
CA LEU A 273 -37.49 12.77 -1.32
C LEU A 273 -37.36 11.27 -1.66
N VAL A 274 -38.13 10.93 -2.69
CA VAL A 274 -38.31 9.63 -3.35
C VAL A 274 -37.04 9.24 -4.11
#